data_AF-A0A601EL12-F1
#
_entry.id   AF-A0A601EL12-F1
#
_cell.length_a   1.000
_cell.length_b   1.000
_cell.length_c   1.000
_cell.angle_alpha   90.00
_cell.angle_beta   90.00
_cell.angle_gamma   90.00
#
_symmetry.space_group_name_H-M   'P 1'
#
loop_
_entity.id
_entity.type
_entity.pdbx_description
1 polymer ?
#
loop_
_entity_poly.entity_id
_entity_poly.type
_entity_poly.pdbx_seq_one_letter_code
_entity_poly.pdbx_strand_id
1 'polypeptide(L)'
;HPGDLENHIIVGLHNHGLSGPLTLFRQDESYTISGAVNVHLSSNNLLSVLNLVLEGKGINLMTPAWLATKYLKNNELEIILPEWRVPDLPIYLVWRHRQYYSPLFQRFLSFIEDKWNNRPQIDFLNDD
;
A
#
# COMPACT_ATOMS: atom_id res chain seq x y z
N HIS A 1 -9.47 8.59 -14.83
CA HIS A 1 -8.96 7.36 -15.50
C HIS A 1 -7.54 7.09 -14.99
N PRO A 2 -7.04 5.84 -14.87
CA PRO A 2 -5.71 5.59 -14.31
C PRO A 2 -4.55 6.30 -15.04
N GLY A 3 -4.67 6.51 -16.35
CA GLY A 3 -3.71 7.30 -17.14
C GLY A 3 -3.54 8.74 -16.66
N ASP A 4 -4.52 9.32 -15.96
CA ASP A 4 -4.40 10.69 -15.43
C ASP A 4 -3.30 10.80 -14.36
N LEU A 5 -2.93 9.68 -13.70
CA LEU A 5 -1.86 9.64 -12.70
C LEU A 5 -0.49 10.07 -13.25
N GLU A 6 -0.26 9.93 -14.56
CA GLU A 6 0.98 10.38 -15.22
C GLU A 6 1.18 11.91 -15.11
N ASN A 7 0.08 12.66 -14.96
CA ASN A 7 0.09 14.12 -14.88
C ASN A 7 0.00 14.66 -13.45
N HIS A 8 0.05 13.78 -12.43
CA HIS A 8 -0.08 14.17 -11.03
C HIS A 8 1.20 13.90 -10.24
N ILE A 9 1.35 14.64 -9.15
CA ILE A 9 2.47 14.45 -8.22
C ILE A 9 2.21 13.19 -7.39
N ILE A 10 3.07 12.19 -7.55
CA ILE A 10 3.04 10.99 -6.74
C ILE A 10 4.09 11.09 -5.62
N VAL A 11 3.65 10.81 -4.40
CA VAL A 11 4.50 10.69 -3.21
C VAL A 11 4.64 9.21 -2.88
N GLY A 12 5.87 8.70 -2.95
CA GLY A 12 6.16 7.28 -2.87
C GLY A 12 7.00 6.88 -1.66
N LEU A 13 6.88 5.62 -1.25
CA LEU A 13 7.83 4.99 -0.35
C LEU A 13 9.09 4.58 -1.13
N HIS A 14 10.27 4.95 -0.65
CA HIS A 14 11.55 4.59 -1.27
C HIS A 14 11.75 3.06 -1.25
N ASN A 15 12.13 2.45 -2.38
CA ASN A 15 12.35 0.99 -2.55
C ASN A 15 11.11 0.09 -2.47
N HIS A 16 9.89 0.62 -2.54
CA HIS A 16 8.67 -0.19 -2.54
C HIS A 16 7.98 -0.16 -3.91
N GLY A 17 8.28 -1.15 -4.76
CA GLY A 17 7.43 -1.62 -5.88
C GLY A 17 7.09 -0.65 -7.03
N LEU A 18 7.30 0.66 -6.89
CA LEU A 18 6.92 1.70 -7.85
C LEU A 18 8.06 2.07 -8.81
N SER A 19 9.16 1.31 -8.80
CA SER A 19 10.34 1.55 -9.66
C SER A 19 10.13 1.12 -11.12
N GLY A 20 8.95 0.63 -11.46
CA GLY A 20 8.60 0.05 -12.76
C GLY A 20 7.16 0.35 -13.16
N PRO A 21 6.65 -0.28 -14.23
CA PRO A 21 5.30 -0.04 -14.72
C PRO A 21 4.26 -0.38 -13.64
N LEU A 22 3.34 0.55 -13.39
CA LEU A 22 2.26 0.34 -12.44
C LEU A 22 1.05 -0.22 -13.19
N THR A 23 0.65 -1.44 -12.85
CA THR A 23 -0.58 -2.03 -13.37
C THR A 23 -1.70 -1.87 -12.34
N LEU A 24 -2.79 -1.22 -12.73
CA LEU A 24 -4.02 -1.14 -11.96
C LEU A 24 -5.04 -2.13 -12.52
N PHE A 25 -5.85 -2.71 -11.65
CA PHE A 25 -6.84 -3.72 -11.99
C PHE A 25 -8.23 -3.26 -11.60
N ARG A 26 -9.21 -3.50 -12.47
CA ARG A 26 -10.63 -3.29 -12.24
C ARG A 26 -11.40 -4.47 -12.82
N GLN A 27 -11.91 -5.36 -11.96
CA GLN A 27 -12.56 -6.60 -12.39
C GLN A 27 -11.66 -7.40 -13.37
N ASP A 28 -12.10 -7.64 -14.61
CA ASP A 28 -11.33 -8.32 -15.66
C ASP A 28 -10.47 -7.35 -16.50
N GLU A 29 -10.51 -6.05 -16.22
CA GLU A 29 -9.73 -5.03 -16.89
C GLU A 29 -8.42 -4.76 -16.15
N SER A 30 -7.35 -4.51 -16.90
CA SER A 30 -6.08 -4.02 -16.38
C SER A 30 -5.59 -2.84 -17.19
N TYR A 31 -5.05 -1.83 -16.53
CA TYR A 31 -4.41 -0.68 -17.15
C TYR A 31 -2.98 -0.53 -16.64
N THR A 32 -2.02 -0.54 -17.57
CA THR A 32 -0.59 -0.39 -17.23
C THR A 32 -0.09 1.00 -17.60
N ILE A 33 0.34 1.75 -16.59
CA ILE A 33 1.08 2.99 -16.76
C ILE A 33 2.50 2.60 -17.17
N SER A 34 2.82 2.81 -18.45
CA SER A 34 4.07 2.34 -19.07
C SER A 34 5.25 3.28 -18.80
N GLY A 35 4.98 4.53 -18.45
CA GLY A 35 5.99 5.46 -17.94
C GLY A 35 6.35 5.15 -16.49
N ALA A 36 7.56 5.53 -16.07
CA ALA A 36 7.84 5.61 -14.64
C ALA A 36 6.87 6.63 -14.05
N VAL A 37 6.01 6.18 -13.13
CA VAL A 37 5.18 7.07 -12.33
C VAL A 37 6.12 8.12 -11.74
N ASN A 38 5.89 9.39 -12.03
CA ASN A 38 6.84 10.44 -11.66
C ASN A 38 6.74 10.68 -10.14
N VAL A 39 7.52 9.91 -9.38
CA VAL A 39 7.64 10.05 -7.93
C VAL A 39 8.50 11.28 -7.66
N HIS A 40 7.84 12.41 -7.44
CA HIS A 40 8.54 13.69 -7.21
C HIS A 40 9.12 13.76 -5.79
N LEU A 41 8.47 13.08 -4.84
CA LEU A 41 8.87 13.04 -3.45
C LEU A 41 8.85 11.59 -2.98
N SER A 42 9.94 11.15 -2.35
CA SER A 42 9.98 9.84 -1.71
C SER A 42 10.63 9.90 -0.34
N SER A 43 10.18 9.00 0.53
CA SER A 43 10.77 8.77 1.84
C SER A 43 10.79 7.27 2.11
N ASN A 44 11.76 6.79 2.88
CA ASN A 44 11.75 5.41 3.39
C ASN A 44 10.89 5.24 4.66
N ASN A 45 10.17 6.29 5.06
CA ASN A 45 9.29 6.31 6.21
C ASN A 45 7.84 6.51 5.79
N LEU A 46 7.00 5.51 6.08
CA LEU A 46 5.59 5.50 5.72
C LEU A 46 4.81 6.69 6.32
N LEU A 47 5.09 7.07 7.57
CA LEU A 47 4.42 8.20 8.23
C LEU A 47 4.83 9.53 7.61
N SER A 48 6.09 9.68 7.18
CA SER A 48 6.52 10.87 6.44
C SER A 48 5.79 11.01 5.12
N VAL A 49 5.62 9.91 4.37
CA VAL A 49 4.85 9.91 3.12
C VAL A 49 3.39 10.29 3.38
N LEU A 50 2.76 9.69 4.41
CA LEU A 50 1.40 10.03 4.78
C LEU A 50 1.24 11.52 5.13
N ASN A 51 2.14 12.07 5.95
CA ASN A 51 2.09 13.49 6.31
C ASN A 51 2.22 14.40 5.09
N LEU A 52 3.04 14.04 4.10
CA LEU A 52 3.13 14.78 2.84
C LEU A 52 1.79 14.78 2.08
N VAL A 53 1.09 13.65 2.05
CA VAL A 53 -0.23 13.55 1.41
C VAL A 53 -1.27 14.38 2.17
N LEU A 54 -1.29 14.32 3.50
CA LEU A 54 -2.18 15.12 4.35
C LEU A 54 -1.96 16.63 4.16
N GLU A 55 -0.72 17.04 3.90
CA GLU A 55 -0.34 18.42 3.57
C GLU A 55 -0.57 18.78 2.09
N GLY A 56 -1.29 17.93 1.34
CA GLY A 56 -1.67 18.16 -0.05
C GLY A 56 -0.50 18.12 -1.04
N LYS A 57 0.61 17.43 -0.71
CA LYS A 57 1.81 17.39 -1.58
C LYS A 57 1.72 16.37 -2.72
N GLY A 58 0.64 15.61 -2.81
CA GLY A 58 0.40 14.70 -3.92
C GLY A 58 -0.41 13.47 -3.53
N ILE A 59 -0.37 12.45 -4.37
CA ILE A 59 -1.11 11.19 -4.24
C ILE A 59 -0.14 10.11 -3.76
N ASN A 60 -0.54 9.29 -2.78
CA ASN A 60 0.16 8.05 -2.44
C ASN A 60 -0.70 6.84 -2.83
N LEU A 61 -0.09 5.93 -3.58
CA LEU A 61 -0.74 4.75 -4.15
C LEU A 61 -0.66 3.51 -3.25
N MET A 62 0.18 3.52 -2.21
CA MET A 62 0.51 2.34 -1.40
C MET A 62 0.38 2.58 0.10
N THR A 63 -0.56 3.45 0.51
CA THR A 63 -0.86 3.66 1.94
C THR A 63 -1.61 2.44 2.49
N PRO A 64 -1.11 1.76 3.54
CA PRO A 64 -1.83 0.66 4.15
C PRO A 64 -3.18 1.11 4.71
N ALA A 65 -4.21 0.28 4.52
CA ALA A 65 -5.57 0.64 4.85
C ALA A 65 -5.74 1.09 6.32
N TRP A 66 -5.17 0.32 7.26
CA TRP A 66 -5.24 0.61 8.70
C TRP A 66 -4.67 1.97 9.11
N LEU A 67 -3.78 2.54 8.29
CA LEU A 67 -3.20 3.85 8.53
C LEU A 67 -4.08 4.96 7.95
N ALA A 68 -4.70 4.73 6.80
CA ALA A 68 -5.56 5.70 6.13
C ALA A 68 -6.94 5.85 6.77
N THR A 69 -7.46 4.81 7.44
CA THR A 69 -8.86 4.75 7.94
C THR A 69 -9.28 5.98 8.74
N LYS A 70 -8.45 6.43 9.69
CA LYS A 70 -8.78 7.58 10.53
C LYS A 70 -8.96 8.85 9.70
N TYR A 71 -8.05 9.09 8.76
CA TYR A 71 -8.01 10.31 7.97
C TYR A 71 -9.10 10.33 6.90
N LEU A 72 -9.43 9.17 6.33
CA LEU A 72 -10.58 9.01 5.44
C LEU A 72 -11.89 9.34 6.17
N LYS A 73 -12.09 8.80 7.39
CA LYS A 73 -13.29 9.09 8.21
C LYS A 73 -13.44 10.55 8.61
N ASN A 74 -12.33 11.27 8.71
CA ASN A 74 -12.29 12.68 9.05
C ASN A 74 -12.37 13.61 7.83
N ASN A 75 -12.48 13.08 6.60
CA ASN A 75 -12.37 13.84 5.35
C ASN A 75 -11.03 14.59 5.19
N GLU A 76 -9.96 14.08 5.81
CA GLU A 76 -8.59 14.58 5.65
C GLU A 76 -7.87 13.90 4.47
N LEU A 77 -8.38 12.74 4.02
CA LEU A 77 -7.96 12.04 2.82
C LEU A 77 -9.19 11.67 1.98
N GLU A 78 -8.95 11.47 0.69
CA GLU A 78 -9.95 10.99 -0.26
C GLU A 78 -9.38 9.84 -1.09
N ILE A 79 -10.22 8.86 -1.41
CA ILE A 79 -9.86 7.77 -2.32
C ILE A 79 -10.11 8.22 -3.75
N ILE A 80 -9.06 8.23 -4.55
CA ILE A 80 -9.17 8.44 -5.99
C ILE A 80 -9.21 7.10 -6.72
N LEU A 81 -9.84 7.09 -7.90
CA LEU A 81 -9.98 5.89 -8.74
C LEU A 81 -10.52 4.67 -7.95
N PRO A 82 -11.66 4.80 -7.23
CA PRO A 82 -12.14 3.79 -6.28
C PRO A 82 -12.38 2.41 -6.92
N GLU A 83 -12.68 2.37 -8.22
CA GLU A 83 -12.88 1.11 -8.95
C GLU A 83 -11.58 0.38 -9.30
N TRP A 84 -10.43 1.05 -9.18
CA TRP A 84 -9.12 0.54 -9.58
C TRP A 84 -8.30 0.15 -8.36
N ARG A 85 -7.66 -1.01 -8.43
CA ARG A 85 -6.78 -1.53 -7.38
C ARG A 85 -5.35 -1.62 -7.88
N VAL A 86 -4.41 -1.22 -7.03
CA VAL A 86 -2.99 -1.51 -7.22
C VAL A 86 -2.69 -2.96 -6.81
N PRO A 87 -1.54 -3.54 -7.22
CA PRO A 87 -1.16 -4.87 -6.77
C PRO A 87 -1.02 -4.90 -5.25
N ASP A 88 -1.43 -6.02 -4.63
CA ASP A 88 -1.24 -6.22 -3.19
C ASP A 88 0.25 -6.18 -2.86
N LEU A 89 0.61 -5.46 -1.78
CA LEU A 89 1.97 -5.45 -1.26
C LEU A 89 2.11 -6.60 -0.25
N PRO A 90 2.83 -7.68 -0.59
CA PRO A 90 3.03 -8.78 0.34
C PRO A 90 3.86 -8.33 1.55
N ILE A 91 3.51 -8.86 2.72
CA ILE A 91 4.29 -8.71 3.94
C ILE A 91 4.98 -10.03 4.23
N TYR A 92 6.28 -9.94 4.52
CA TYR A 92 7.12 -11.10 4.78
C TYR A 92 7.62 -11.09 6.22
N LEU A 93 7.58 -12.26 6.85
CA LEU A 93 8.39 -12.56 8.03
C LEU A 93 9.77 -12.98 7.54
N VAL A 94 10.82 -12.29 8.00
CA VAL A 94 12.19 -12.54 7.55
C VAL A 94 13.07 -12.89 8.74
N TRP A 95 13.83 -13.96 8.63
CA TRP A 95 14.79 -14.40 9.64
C TRP A 95 15.99 -15.07 8.99
N ARG A 96 17.09 -15.20 9.74
CA ARG A 96 18.27 -15.94 9.28
C ARG A 96 18.01 -17.43 9.33
N HIS A 97 18.43 -18.15 8.29
CA HIS A 97 18.40 -19.61 8.28
C HIS A 97 19.17 -20.19 9.47
N ARG A 98 18.58 -21.18 10.15
CA ARG A 98 19.19 -21.95 11.23
C ARG A 98 18.88 -23.43 11.03
N GLN A 99 19.81 -24.29 11.43
CA GLN A 99 19.64 -25.75 11.37
C GLN A 99 18.54 -26.25 12.30
N TYR A 100 18.37 -25.59 13.46
CA TYR A 100 17.35 -25.93 14.45
C TYR A 100 16.59 -24.68 14.86
N TYR A 101 15.26 -24.80 14.93
CA TYR A 101 14.36 -23.77 15.43
C TYR A 101 13.67 -24.27 16.70
N SER A 102 13.58 -23.41 17.71
CA SER A 102 12.89 -23.77 18.96
C SER A 102 11.39 -23.93 18.72
N PRO A 103 10.69 -24.75 19.54
CA PRO A 103 9.23 -24.83 19.48
C PRO A 103 8.53 -23.48 19.68
N LEU A 104 9.12 -22.59 20.50
CA LEU A 104 8.62 -21.23 20.71
C LEU A 104 8.68 -20.40 19.42
N PHE A 105 9.79 -20.46 18.68
CA PHE A 105 9.93 -19.73 17.41
C PHE A 105 8.91 -20.21 16.38
N GLN A 106 8.75 -21.52 16.23
CA GLN A 106 7.75 -22.12 15.33
C GLN A 106 6.33 -21.65 15.70
N ARG A 107 5.98 -21.71 16.99
CA ARG A 107 4.68 -21.23 17.47
C ARG A 107 4.48 -19.74 17.23
N PHE A 108 5.52 -18.93 17.41
CA PHE A 108 5.47 -17.50 17.12
C PHE A 108 5.20 -17.22 15.64
N LEU A 109 5.89 -17.92 14.72
CA LEU A 109 5.64 -17.77 13.28
C LEU A 109 4.19 -18.12 12.93
N SER A 110 3.70 -19.28 13.37
CA SER A 110 2.32 -19.68 13.12
C SER A 110 1.32 -18.70 13.72
N PHE A 111 1.58 -18.16 14.91
CA PHE A 111 0.73 -17.16 15.53
C PHE A 111 0.66 -15.87 14.71
N ILE A 112 1.81 -15.33 14.27
CA ILE A 112 1.83 -14.08 13.49
C ILE A 112 1.19 -14.28 12.12
N GLU A 113 1.47 -15.40 11.45
CA GLU A 113 0.85 -15.74 10.16
C GLU A 113 -0.68 -15.85 10.28
N ASP A 114 -1.17 -16.58 11.29
CA ASP A 114 -2.61 -16.68 11.59
C ASP A 114 -3.22 -15.30 11.81
N LYS A 115 -2.62 -14.49 12.68
CA LYS A 115 -3.12 -13.14 12.97
C LYS A 115 -3.09 -12.22 11.77
N TRP A 116 -2.08 -12.34 10.91
CA TRP A 116 -1.98 -11.53 9.70
C TRP A 116 -3.05 -11.93 8.68
N ASN A 117 -3.20 -13.23 8.41
CA ASN A 117 -4.11 -13.73 7.38
C ASN A 117 -5.59 -13.61 7.80
N ASN A 118 -5.90 -13.75 9.08
CA ASN A 118 -7.25 -13.67 9.63
C ASN A 118 -7.61 -12.28 10.18
N ARG A 119 -6.82 -11.25 9.87
CA ARG A 119 -7.13 -9.88 10.29
C ARG A 119 -8.42 -9.38 9.60
N PRO A 120 -9.20 -8.50 10.26
CA PRO A 120 -10.28 -7.80 9.58
C PRO A 120 -9.74 -7.04 8.37
N GLN A 121 -10.33 -7.26 7.20
CA GLN A 121 -10.04 -6.45 6.02
C GLN A 121 -10.81 -5.14 6.14
N ILE A 122 -10.13 -4.03 5.88
CA ILE A 122 -10.74 -2.71 5.88
C ILE A 122 -11.15 -2.43 4.44
N ASP A 123 -12.45 -2.42 4.21
CA ASP A 123 -13.02 -1.98 2.94
C ASP A 123 -13.50 -0.53 3.10
N PHE A 124 -13.03 0.34 2.22
CA PHE A 124 -13.33 1.77 2.30
C PHE A 124 -14.52 2.19 1.46
N LEU A 125 -15.04 1.30 0.62
CA LEU A 125 -16.08 1.60 -0.36
C LEU A 125 -17.46 1.08 0.05
N ASN A 126 -17.55 0.42 1.21
CA ASN A 126 -18.75 -0.27 1.70
C ASN A 126 -19.19 0.19 3.12
N ASP A 127 -18.58 1.24 3.67
CA ASP A 127 -19.04 1.86 4.92
C ASP A 127 -20.13 2.93 4.59
N ASP A 128 -21.37 2.46 4.41
CA ASP A 128 -22.60 3.28 4.52
C ASP A 128 -23.10 3.30 5.99
#